data_AF-H0A9V5-F1
#
_entry.id   AF-H0A9V5-F1
#
_cell.length_a   1.000
_cell.length_b   1.000
_cell.length_c   1.000
_cell.angle_alpha   90.00
_cell.angle_beta   90.00
_cell.angle_gamma   90.00
#
_symmetry.space_group_name_H-M   'P 1'
#
loop_
_entity.id
_entity.type
_entity.pdbx_description
1 polymer ?
#
loop_
_entity_poly.entity_id
_entity_poly.type
_entity_poly.pdbx_seq_one_letter_code
_entity_poly.pdbx_strand_id
1 'polypeptide(L)'
;YLSKGAFVIRGEREYLRNVKTDVAIGPYKIEEGLYVPMCGPQKSVEENCEDYMTLRPGHQKKSDIAKKINRKFKEYNLDLDYIVRSLPPGKSEMAE
;
A
#
# COMPACT_ATOMS: atom_id res chain seq x y z
N TYR A 1 27.30 17.79 30.76
CA TYR A 1 28.12 16.67 30.24
C TYR A 1 27.19 15.60 29.69
N LEU A 2 27.46 15.07 28.49
CA LEU A 2 26.74 13.92 27.95
C LEU A 2 27.30 12.65 28.62
N SER A 3 26.41 11.74 29.05
CA SER A 3 26.81 10.44 29.61
C SER A 3 27.50 9.56 28.56
N LYS A 4 28.37 8.66 29.01
CA LYS A 4 29.05 7.70 28.12
C LYS A 4 27.99 6.86 27.38
N GLY A 5 28.00 6.90 26.05
CA GLY A 5 27.02 6.22 25.19
C GLY A 5 25.85 7.10 24.71
N ALA A 6 25.74 8.35 25.20
CA ALA A 6 24.76 9.29 24.67
C ALA A 6 25.29 10.00 23.41
N PHE A 7 24.39 10.34 22.49
CA PHE A 7 24.67 11.18 21.33
C PHE A 7 23.57 12.24 21.18
N VAL A 8 23.91 13.42 20.64
CA VAL A 8 22.97 14.50 20.34
C VAL A 8 22.99 14.75 18.85
N ILE A 9 21.83 14.61 18.21
CA ILE A 9 21.64 14.99 16.81
C ILE A 9 21.35 16.49 16.75
N ARG A 10 22.26 17.23 16.13
CA ARG A 10 22.15 18.69 15.87
C ARG A 10 21.84 18.91 14.39
N GLY A 11 21.05 19.92 14.10
CA GLY A 11 20.62 20.27 12.74
C GLY A 11 19.15 20.72 12.71
N GLU A 12 18.79 21.48 11.68
CA GLU A 12 17.40 21.79 11.39
C GLU A 12 16.65 20.49 11.06
N ARG A 13 15.53 20.26 11.75
CA ARG A 13 14.71 19.06 11.55
C ARG A 13 13.46 19.45 10.79
N GLU A 14 13.41 19.05 9.53
CA GLU A 14 12.17 19.15 8.77
C GLU A 14 11.28 17.95 9.11
N TYR A 15 10.15 18.23 9.75
CA TYR A 15 9.14 17.23 10.04
C TYR A 15 8.01 17.34 9.02
N LEU A 16 7.96 16.41 8.07
CA LEU A 16 6.83 16.28 7.17
C LEU A 16 5.62 15.74 7.96
N ARG A 17 4.67 16.63 8.27
CA ARG A 17 3.44 16.28 8.99
C ARG A 17 2.27 16.24 8.00
N ASN A 18 1.34 15.31 8.22
CA ASN A 18 0.12 15.16 7.42
C ASN A 18 0.38 14.90 5.92
N VAL A 19 1.46 14.19 5.59
CA VAL A 19 1.68 13.70 4.22
C VAL A 19 0.52 12.77 3.88
N LYS A 20 -0.21 13.08 2.79
CA LYS A 20 -1.25 12.20 2.27
C LYS A 20 -0.60 10.92 1.79
N THR A 21 -0.72 9.86 2.58
CA THR A 21 -0.28 8.52 2.20
C THR A 21 -1.39 7.87 1.40
N ASP A 22 -1.51 8.26 0.14
CA ASP A 22 -2.39 7.62 -0.82
C ASP A 22 -1.60 6.49 -1.51
N VAL A 23 -2.06 5.26 -1.32
CA VAL A 23 -1.42 4.05 -1.86
C VAL A 23 -2.41 3.42 -2.83
N ALA A 24 -1.96 2.97 -3.99
CA ALA A 24 -2.80 2.22 -4.92
C ALA A 24 -2.44 0.73 -4.89
N ILE A 25 -3.43 -0.10 -5.22
CA ILE A 25 -3.27 -1.53 -5.48
C ILE A 25 -3.91 -1.90 -6.82
N GLY A 26 -3.21 -2.73 -7.60
CA GLY A 26 -3.68 -3.19 -8.90
C GLY A 26 -3.14 -4.59 -9.26
N PRO A 27 -3.75 -5.28 -10.23
CA PRO A 27 -3.22 -6.51 -10.80
C PRO A 27 -2.08 -6.18 -11.77
N TYR A 28 -0.86 -6.48 -11.39
CA TYR A 28 0.31 -6.36 -12.25
C TYR A 28 0.52 -7.63 -13.06
N LYS A 29 0.64 -7.50 -14.39
CA LYS A 29 0.88 -8.62 -15.30
C LYS A 29 2.37 -8.98 -15.30
N ILE A 30 2.71 -10.15 -14.74
CA ILE A 30 4.09 -10.66 -14.79
C ILE A 30 4.34 -11.43 -16.08
N GLU A 31 3.38 -12.27 -16.48
CA GLU A 31 3.44 -13.13 -17.66
C GLU A 31 2.09 -13.14 -18.37
N GLU A 32 2.02 -13.71 -19.56
CA GLU A 32 0.77 -13.79 -20.31
C GLU A 32 -0.28 -14.63 -19.57
N GLY A 33 -1.33 -13.96 -19.08
CA GLY A 33 -2.40 -14.59 -18.29
C GLY A 33 -2.11 -14.72 -16.79
N LEU A 34 -0.95 -14.26 -16.31
CA LEU A 34 -0.58 -14.31 -14.89
C LEU A 34 -0.47 -12.92 -14.27
N TYR A 35 -1.31 -12.66 -13.26
CA TYR A 35 -1.37 -11.39 -12.54
C TYR A 35 -1.02 -11.55 -11.07
N VAL A 36 -0.35 -10.55 -10.50
CA VAL A 36 -0.06 -10.48 -9.06
C VAL A 36 -0.52 -9.14 -8.47
N PRO A 37 -0.89 -9.10 -7.19
CA PRO A 37 -1.27 -7.85 -6.54
C PRO A 37 -0.03 -6.98 -6.27
N MET A 38 0.06 -5.84 -6.95
CA MET A 38 1.08 -4.82 -6.72
C MET A 38 0.51 -3.68 -5.89
N CYS A 39 1.23 -3.26 -4.84
CA CYS A 39 0.86 -2.14 -3.99
C CYS A 39 1.97 -1.09 -4.00
N GLY A 40 1.62 0.19 -4.16
CA GLY A 40 2.62 1.25 -4.26
C GLY A 40 2.03 2.64 -4.41
N PRO A 41 2.86 3.65 -4.73
CA PRO A 41 2.38 4.99 -5.05
C PRO A 41 1.41 4.95 -6.23
N GLN A 42 0.37 5.79 -6.20
CA GLN A 42 -0.66 5.85 -7.24
C GLN A 42 -0.08 5.93 -8.65
N LYS A 43 0.89 6.83 -8.87
CA LYS A 43 1.55 7.01 -10.17
C LYS A 43 2.18 5.71 -10.71
N SER A 44 2.83 4.93 -9.85
CA SER A 44 3.47 3.68 -10.26
C SER A 44 2.45 2.60 -10.61
N VAL A 45 1.32 2.55 -9.91
CA VAL A 45 0.29 1.56 -10.20
C VAL A 45 -0.48 1.93 -11.46
N GLU A 46 -0.80 3.21 -11.66
CA GLU A 46 -1.44 3.72 -12.88
C GLU A 46 -0.62 3.44 -14.16
N GLU A 47 0.71 3.51 -14.08
CA GLU A 47 1.58 3.25 -15.24
C GLU A 47 1.70 1.75 -15.56
N ASN A 48 1.46 0.85 -14.60
CA ASN A 48 1.78 -0.58 -14.73
C ASN A 48 0.56 -1.52 -14.66
N CYS A 49 -0.59 -1.03 -14.22
CA CYS A 49 -1.82 -1.80 -14.06
C CYS A 49 -2.96 -1.11 -14.83
N GLU A 50 -3.68 -1.86 -15.66
CA GLU A 50 -4.86 -1.34 -16.38
C GLU A 50 -5.99 -0.96 -15.41
N ASP A 51 -6.11 -1.74 -14.33
CA ASP A 51 -7.11 -1.58 -13.29
C ASP A 51 -6.45 -1.33 -11.93
N TYR A 52 -6.97 -0.38 -11.15
CA TYR A 52 -6.41 -0.08 -9.84
C TYR A 52 -7.45 0.42 -8.84
N MET A 53 -7.02 0.52 -7.59
CA MET A 53 -7.85 1.03 -6.51
C MET A 53 -6.99 1.71 -5.46
N THR A 54 -7.43 2.87 -5.00
CA THR A 54 -6.68 3.68 -4.04
C THR A 54 -7.10 3.35 -2.60
N LEU A 55 -6.13 3.42 -1.71
CA LEU A 55 -6.22 3.07 -0.30
C LEU A 55 -5.59 4.20 0.52
N ARG A 56 -6.25 4.50 1.64
CA ARG A 56 -5.80 5.45 2.65
C ARG A 56 -5.65 4.75 4.00
N PRO A 57 -4.79 5.25 4.90
CA PRO A 57 -4.85 4.88 6.31
C PRO A 57 -6.26 5.14 6.86
N GLY A 58 -6.83 4.18 7.57
CA GLY A 58 -8.22 4.23 8.00
C GLY A 58 -8.52 3.25 9.12
N HIS A 59 -9.76 2.77 9.23
CA HIS A 59 -10.20 1.95 10.36
C HIS A 59 -10.53 0.49 10.01
N GLN A 60 -10.56 0.12 8.73
CA GLN A 60 -10.95 -1.24 8.31
C GLN A 60 -9.77 -2.21 8.45
N LYS A 61 -10.09 -3.48 8.73
CA LYS A 61 -9.08 -4.55 8.84
C LYS A 61 -8.57 -4.91 7.45
N LYS A 62 -7.30 -5.30 7.38
CA LYS A 62 -6.65 -5.81 6.15
C LYS A 62 -7.45 -6.92 5.47
N SER A 63 -7.97 -7.88 6.23
CA SER A 63 -8.74 -9.02 5.71
C SER A 63 -9.98 -8.59 4.93
N ASP A 64 -10.68 -7.56 5.44
CA ASP A 64 -11.95 -7.12 4.88
C ASP A 64 -11.71 -6.32 3.59
N ILE A 65 -10.65 -5.51 3.59
CA ILE A 65 -10.17 -4.80 2.40
C ILE A 65 -9.67 -5.78 1.34
N ALA A 66 -8.88 -6.78 1.72
CA ALA A 66 -8.37 -7.79 0.79
C ALA A 66 -9.49 -8.56 0.10
N LYS A 67 -10.57 -8.91 0.83
CA LYS A 67 -11.75 -9.55 0.24
C LYS A 67 -12.47 -8.65 -0.76
N LYS A 68 -12.60 -7.36 -0.45
CA LYS A 68 -13.19 -6.37 -1.38
C LYS A 68 -12.34 -6.18 -2.63
N ILE A 69 -11.01 -6.08 -2.47
CA ILE A 69 -10.03 -6.02 -3.57
C ILE A 69 -10.15 -7.25 -4.46
N ASN A 70 -10.13 -8.45 -3.87
CA ASN A 70 -10.26 -9.71 -4.61
C ASN A 70 -11.58 -9.80 -5.38
N ARG A 71 -12.67 -9.27 -4.80
CA ARG A 71 -13.97 -9.20 -5.50
C ARG A 71 -13.95 -8.23 -6.67
N LYS A 72 -13.26 -7.09 -6.56
CA LYS A 72 -13.12 -6.10 -7.65
C LYS A 72 -12.27 -6.66 -8.78
N PHE A 73 -11.16 -7.31 -8.46
CA PHE A 73 -10.21 -7.87 -9.43
C PHE A 73 -10.41 -9.37 -9.68
N LYS A 74 -11.66 -9.85 -9.59
CA LYS A 74 -11.97 -11.28 -9.68
C LYS A 74 -11.56 -11.88 -11.04
N GLU A 75 -11.57 -11.08 -12.09
CA GLU A 75 -11.18 -11.48 -13.45
C GLU A 75 -9.69 -11.81 -13.57
N TYR A 76 -8.85 -11.26 -12.68
CA TYR A 76 -7.40 -11.44 -12.67
C TYR A 76 -6.93 -12.64 -11.83
N ASN A 77 -7.87 -13.35 -11.17
CA ASN A 77 -7.61 -14.54 -10.35
C ASN A 77 -6.46 -14.37 -9.34
N LEU A 78 -6.47 -13.26 -8.61
CA LEU A 78 -5.44 -12.93 -7.62
C LEU A 78 -5.61 -13.77 -6.34
N ASP A 79 -4.50 -14.27 -5.80
CA ASP A 79 -4.50 -14.98 -4.52
C ASP A 79 -4.70 -13.99 -3.34
N LEU A 80 -5.69 -14.28 -2.51
CA LEU A 80 -6.06 -13.48 -1.35
C LEU A 80 -4.92 -13.31 -0.35
N ASP A 81 -4.10 -14.34 -0.15
CA ASP A 81 -2.95 -14.27 0.76
C ASP A 81 -1.88 -13.31 0.25
N TYR A 82 -1.66 -13.28 -1.06
CA TYR A 82 -0.76 -12.31 -1.69
C TYR A 82 -1.31 -10.90 -1.57
N ILE A 83 -2.62 -10.69 -1.75
CA ILE A 83 -3.25 -9.37 -1.58
C ILE A 83 -3.01 -8.86 -0.15
N VAL A 84 -3.24 -9.70 0.87
CA VAL A 84 -3.06 -9.31 2.28
C VAL A 84 -1.60 -8.95 2.59
N ARG A 85 -0.65 -9.67 2.00
CA ARG A 85 0.80 -9.41 2.13
C ARG A 85 1.24 -8.13 1.45
N SER A 86 0.68 -7.79 0.28
CA SER A 86 1.04 -6.57 -0.45
C SER A 86 0.54 -5.29 0.24
N LEU A 87 -0.50 -5.37 1.08
CA LEU A 87 -1.08 -4.19 1.74
C LEU A 87 -0.15 -3.59 2.82
N PRO A 88 -0.13 -2.25 2.98
CA PRO A 88 0.65 -1.58 4.02
C PRO A 88 0.19 -2.01 5.42
N PRO A 89 1.10 -2.06 6.42
CA PRO A 89 0.75 -2.45 7.78
C PRO A 89 -0.26 -1.47 8.41
N GLY A 90 -1.13 -1.99 9.28
CA GLY A 90 -2.13 -1.21 9.99
C GLY A 90 -3.55 -1.38 9.44
N LYS A 91 -4.40 -0.40 9.77
CA LYS A 91 -5.77 -0.31 9.30
C LYS A 91 -5.82 0.63 8.10
N SER A 92 -6.64 0.29 7.12
CA SER A 92 -6.77 1.05 5.89
C SER A 92 -8.25 1.28 5.59
N GLU A 93 -8.50 2.13 4.62
CA GLU A 93 -9.81 2.45 4.10
C GLU A 93 -9.68 2.65 2.59
N MET A 94 -10.73 2.31 1.86
CA MET A 94 -10.76 2.53 0.42
C MET A 94 -10.96 4.02 0.18
N ALA A 95 -10.05 4.62 -0.57
CA ALA A 95 -10.27 5.94 -1.13
C ALA A 95 -11.01 5.73 -2.45
N GLU A 96 -12.28 6.12 -2.48
CA GLU A 96 -13.00 6.31 -3.74
C GLU A 96 -12.33 7.37 -4.61
#